data_AF-A0A919K0U8-F1
#
_entry.id   AF-A0A919K0U8-F1
#
_cell.length_a   1.000
_cell.length_b   1.000
_cell.length_c   1.000
_cell.angle_alpha   90.00
_cell.angle_beta   90.00
_cell.angle_gamma   90.00
#
_symmetry.space_group_name_H-M   'P 1'
#
loop_
_entity.id
_entity.type
_entity.pdbx_description
1 polymer ?
#
loop_
_entity_poly.entity_id
_entity_poly.type
_entity_poly.pdbx_seq_one_letter_code
_entity_poly.pdbx_strand_id
1 'polypeptide(L)'
;MQLTHVAMAAAVTVSVAGVSYAALNQGDAEKRAREVASRATCRSVDAAITAYVAVYAEPPKRITELTGWVKGDISAYRIVNGVAAGPGC
;
A
#
# COMPACT_ATOMS: atom_id res chain seq x y z
N MET A 1 10.91 -16.58 -45.81
CA MET A 1 10.50 -17.26 -44.56
C MET A 1 10.57 -16.38 -43.29
N GLN A 2 10.86 -15.07 -43.36
CA GLN A 2 10.92 -14.20 -42.16
C GLN A 2 9.64 -13.41 -41.85
N LEU A 3 8.79 -13.16 -42.85
CA LEU A 3 7.59 -12.31 -42.67
C LEU A 3 6.47 -12.99 -41.87
N THR A 4 6.35 -14.31 -41.94
CA THR A 4 5.31 -15.09 -41.25
C THR A 4 5.56 -15.21 -39.74
N HIS A 5 6.84 -15.26 -39.32
CA HIS A 5 7.21 -15.28 -37.90
C HIS A 5 6.88 -13.96 -37.19
N VAL A 6 7.12 -12.82 -37.85
CA VAL A 6 6.83 -11.50 -37.25
C VAL A 6 5.32 -11.28 -37.08
N ALA A 7 4.52 -11.71 -38.07
CA ALA A 7 3.07 -11.61 -37.99
C ALA A 7 2.48 -12.47 -36.87
N MET A 8 2.97 -13.69 -36.66
CA MET A 8 2.53 -14.54 -35.56
C MET A 8 2.94 -13.98 -34.20
N ALA A 9 4.16 -13.47 -34.04
CA ALA A 9 4.61 -12.87 -32.79
C ALA A 9 3.79 -11.60 -32.42
N ALA A 10 3.43 -10.79 -33.42
CA ALA A 10 2.57 -9.62 -33.23
C ALA A 10 1.14 -10.03 -32.85
N ALA A 11 0.58 -11.04 -33.50
CA ALA A 11 -0.75 -11.54 -33.18
C ALA A 11 -0.82 -12.09 -31.75
N VAL A 12 0.19 -12.85 -31.31
CA VAL A 12 0.24 -13.41 -29.95
C VAL A 12 0.39 -12.31 -28.89
N THR A 13 1.25 -11.32 -29.11
CA THR A 13 1.43 -10.22 -28.14
C THR A 13 0.19 -9.34 -28.00
N VAL A 14 -0.49 -9.01 -29.11
CA VAL A 14 -1.76 -8.26 -29.06
C VAL A 14 -2.87 -9.08 -28.38
N SER A 15 -2.91 -10.39 -28.62
CA SER A 15 -3.88 -11.28 -27.99
C SER A 15 -3.71 -11.29 -26.47
N VAL A 16 -2.47 -11.50 -25.97
CA VAL A 16 -2.17 -11.55 -24.54
C VAL A 16 -2.43 -10.21 -23.86
N ALA A 17 -2.09 -9.09 -24.50
CA ALA A 17 -2.39 -7.76 -23.98
C ALA A 17 -3.90 -7.51 -23.88
N GLY A 18 -4.67 -7.94 -24.89
CA GLY A 18 -6.14 -7.84 -24.90
C GLY A 18 -6.81 -8.66 -23.79
N VAL A 19 -6.38 -9.92 -23.57
CA VAL A 19 -6.94 -10.75 -22.48
C VAL A 19 -6.56 -10.20 -21.10
N SER A 20 -5.35 -9.65 -20.96
CA SER A 20 -4.88 -9.06 -19.71
C SER A 20 -5.68 -7.80 -19.34
N TYR A 21 -6.05 -6.98 -20.32
CA TYR A 21 -6.86 -5.78 -20.11
C TYR A 21 -8.32 -6.12 -19.76
N ALA A 22 -8.87 -7.19 -20.35
CA ALA A 22 -10.21 -7.67 -20.02
C ALA A 22 -10.29 -8.38 -18.65
N ALA A 23 -9.19 -8.99 -18.20
CA ALA A 23 -9.09 -9.64 -16.89
C ALA A 23 -8.82 -8.66 -15.73
N LEU A 24 -8.28 -7.48 -16.01
CA LEU A 24 -8.16 -6.39 -15.03
C LEU A 24 -9.49 -5.64 -14.95
N ASN A 25 -10.30 -5.99 -13.95
CA ASN A 25 -11.43 -5.16 -13.54
C ASN A 25 -10.88 -3.84 -12.98
N GLN A 26 -10.66 -2.85 -13.84
CA GLN A 26 -10.00 -1.59 -13.51
C GLN A 26 -10.66 -0.89 -12.30
N GLY A 27 -11.98 -1.01 -12.15
CA GLY A 27 -12.71 -0.49 -11.00
C GLY A 27 -12.34 -1.16 -9.67
N ASP A 28 -12.08 -2.46 -9.66
CA ASP A 28 -11.63 -3.17 -8.45
C ASP A 28 -10.17 -2.88 -8.14
N ALA A 29 -9.34 -2.74 -9.17
CA ALA A 29 -7.93 -2.35 -9.01
C ALA A 29 -7.80 -0.93 -8.44
N GLU A 30 -8.58 0.03 -8.95
CA GLU A 30 -8.62 1.39 -8.40
C GLU A 30 -9.17 1.43 -6.97
N LYS A 31 -10.24 0.69 -6.67
CA LYS A 31 -10.77 0.62 -5.29
C LYS A 31 -9.73 0.09 -4.32
N ARG A 32 -9.07 -1.02 -4.65
CA ARG A 32 -8.01 -1.59 -3.80
C ARG A 32 -6.80 -0.67 -3.70
N ALA A 33 -6.41 -0.03 -4.80
CA ALA A 33 -5.32 0.95 -4.79
C ALA A 33 -5.64 2.16 -3.89
N ARG A 34 -6.88 2.67 -3.93
CA ARG A 34 -7.34 3.74 -3.04
C ARG A 34 -7.44 3.30 -1.58
N GLU A 35 -7.93 2.08 -1.31
CA GLU A 35 -7.96 1.52 0.04
C GLU A 35 -6.56 1.39 0.63
N VAL A 36 -5.60 0.89 -0.15
CA VAL A 36 -4.20 0.77 0.29
C VAL A 36 -3.57 2.15 0.45
N ALA A 37 -3.83 3.09 -0.47
CA ALA A 37 -3.31 4.45 -0.39
C ALA A 37 -3.90 5.26 0.80
N SER A 38 -5.12 4.92 1.23
CA SER A 38 -5.77 5.57 2.38
C SER A 38 -5.28 5.04 3.73
N ARG A 39 -4.64 3.87 3.75
CA ARG A 39 -4.12 3.24 4.97
C ARG A 39 -2.72 3.74 5.27
N ALA A 40 -2.48 4.06 6.54
CA ALA A 40 -1.11 4.24 7.00
C ALA A 40 -0.35 2.92 6.87
N THR A 41 0.94 3.00 6.53
CA THR A 41 1.84 1.84 6.51
C THR A 41 2.52 1.67 7.86
N CYS A 42 2.97 0.45 8.18
CA CYS A 42 3.78 0.18 9.37
C CYS A 42 4.94 1.18 9.52
N ARG A 43 5.66 1.44 8.42
CA ARG A 43 6.77 2.40 8.38
C ARG A 43 6.35 3.84 8.72
N SER A 44 5.18 4.30 8.24
CA SER A 44 4.70 5.64 8.57
C SER A 44 4.27 5.77 10.03
N VAL A 45 3.70 4.72 10.62
CA VAL A 45 3.34 4.72 12.05
C VAL A 45 4.61 4.69 12.91
N ASP A 46 5.61 3.90 12.54
CA ASP A 46 6.89 3.82 13.25
C ASP A 46 7.68 5.14 13.21
N ALA A 47 7.69 5.81 12.06
CA ALA A 47 8.25 7.15 11.92
C ALA A 47 7.52 8.17 12.82
N ALA A 48 6.19 8.06 12.93
CA ALA A 48 5.41 8.92 13.81
C ALA A 48 5.65 8.63 15.30
N ILE A 49 5.84 7.37 15.69
CA ILE A 49 6.27 6.99 17.05
C ILE A 49 7.62 7.65 17.36
N THR A 50 8.58 7.54 16.44
CA THR A 50 9.91 8.14 16.60
C THR A 50 9.81 9.67 16.75
N ALA A 51 8.99 10.32 15.93
CA ALA A 51 8.75 11.76 16.04
C ALA A 51 8.05 12.14 17.35
N TYR A 52 7.08 11.34 17.81
CA TYR A 52 6.42 11.54 19.10
C TYR A 52 7.41 11.46 20.26
N VAL A 53 8.27 10.42 20.27
CA VAL A 53 9.32 10.26 21.28
C VAL A 53 10.30 11.44 21.25
N ALA A 54 10.65 11.94 20.07
CA ALA A 54 11.54 13.10 19.96
C ALA A 54 10.97 14.38 20.61
N VAL A 55 9.64 14.52 20.66
CA VAL A 55 8.98 15.70 21.24
C VAL A 55 8.64 15.49 22.72
N TYR A 56 8.16 14.31 23.09
CA TYR A 56 7.63 14.05 24.44
C TYR A 56 8.58 13.23 25.33
N ALA A 57 9.73 12.79 24.81
CA ALA A 57 10.71 11.92 25.49
C ALA A 57 10.17 10.55 25.98
N GLU A 58 8.91 10.25 25.68
CA GLU A 58 8.22 8.99 26.02
C GLU A 58 7.51 8.42 24.79
N PRO A 59 7.42 7.08 24.66
CA PRO A 59 6.66 6.47 23.59
C PRO A 59 5.14 6.68 23.79
N PRO A 60 4.37 6.77 22.70
CA PRO A 60 2.92 6.83 22.79
C PRO A 60 2.39 5.56 23.44
N LYS A 61 1.32 5.68 24.23
CA LYS A 61 0.64 4.53 24.86
C LYS A 61 -0.54 4.07 24.02
N ARG A 62 -1.06 4.93 23.15
CA ARG A 62 -2.23 4.67 22.32
C ARG A 62 -2.02 5.16 20.89
N ILE A 63 -2.60 4.45 19.93
CA ILE A 63 -2.50 4.82 18.51
C ILE A 63 -3.13 6.20 18.22
N THR A 64 -4.15 6.58 19.00
CA THR A 64 -4.85 7.87 18.87
C THR A 64 -3.95 9.07 19.22
N GLU A 65 -2.85 8.86 19.93
CA GLU A 65 -1.86 9.92 20.21
C GLU A 65 -1.04 10.28 18.96
N LEU A 66 -1.06 9.41 17.94
CA LEU A 66 -0.38 9.60 16.65
C LEU A 66 -1.28 10.19 15.55
N THR A 67 -2.55 10.48 15.82
CA THR A 67 -3.53 10.94 14.82
C THR A 67 -3.11 12.24 14.12
N GLY A 68 -2.36 13.12 14.81
CA GLY A 68 -1.80 14.35 14.24
C GLY A 68 -0.45 14.17 13.52
N TRP A 69 0.17 12.99 13.65
CA TRP A 69 1.52 12.70 13.19
C TRP A 69 1.55 11.80 11.95
N VAL A 70 0.48 11.02 11.73
CA VAL A 70 0.35 10.10 10.59
C VAL A 70 -0.73 10.61 9.64
N LYS A 71 -0.43 10.65 8.34
CA LYS A 71 -1.44 10.83 7.30
C LYS A 71 -1.94 9.46 6.86
N GLY A 72 -3.22 9.19 7.07
CA GLY A 72 -3.88 7.93 6.71
C GLY A 72 -4.61 7.28 7.87
N ASP A 73 -5.41 6.26 7.58
CA ASP A 73 -6.12 5.50 8.61
C ASP A 73 -5.14 4.62 9.40
N ILE A 74 -5.08 4.86 10.71
CA ILE A 74 -4.27 4.11 11.68
C ILE A 74 -5.12 3.24 12.61
N SER A 75 -6.44 3.16 12.41
CA SER A 75 -7.37 2.45 13.30
C SER A 75 -7.07 0.95 13.46
N ALA A 76 -6.43 0.35 12.45
CA ALA A 76 -6.01 -1.05 12.48
C ALA A 76 -4.71 -1.29 13.27
N TYR A 77 -4.02 -0.24 13.70
CA TYR A 77 -2.77 -0.33 14.45
C TYR A 77 -3.01 -0.11 15.95
N ARG A 78 -2.14 -0.71 16.76
CA ARG A 78 -2.08 -0.55 18.22
C ARG A 78 -0.63 -0.31 18.63
N ILE A 79 -0.43 0.28 19.80
CA ILE A 79 0.91 0.40 20.39
C ILE A 79 1.11 -0.70 21.42
N VAL A 80 2.17 -1.49 21.25
CA VAL A 80 2.57 -2.55 22.19
C VAL A 80 4.00 -2.29 22.59
N ASN A 81 4.25 -2.09 23.89
CA ASN A 81 5.59 -1.77 24.42
C ASN A 81 6.29 -0.59 23.71
N GLY A 82 5.51 0.41 23.29
CA GLY A 82 6.02 1.59 22.58
C GLY A 82 6.30 1.39 21.09
N VAL A 83 5.92 0.25 20.51
CA VAL A 83 6.12 -0.09 19.09
C VAL A 83 4.77 -0.25 18.38
N ALA A 84 4.72 0.08 17.09
CA ALA A 84 3.55 -0.18 16.26
C ALA A 84 3.32 -1.69 16.07
N ALA A 85 2.12 -2.17 16.36
CA ALA A 85 1.67 -3.52 16.05
C ALA A 85 0.37 -3.42 15.24
N GLY A 86 0.25 -4.17 14.15
CA GLY A 86 -0.88 -4.06 13.22
C GLY A 86 -0.50 -4.57 11.82
N PRO A 87 -1.31 -4.32 10.78
CA PRO A 87 -1.09 -4.89 9.46
C PRO A 87 0.30 -4.53 8.88
N GLY A 88 1.15 -5.54 8.63
CA GLY A 88 2.51 -5.35 8.12
C GLY A 88 3.55 -4.96 9.18
N CYS A 89 3.14 -4.95 10.45
CA CYS A 89 3.95 -5.11 11.65
C CYS A 89 3.44 -6.39 12.39
#